data_AF-A0A1T4RI00-F1
#
_entry.id   AF-A0A1T4RI00-F1
#
_cell.length_a   1.000
_cell.length_b   1.000
_cell.length_c   1.000
_cell.angle_alpha   90.00
_cell.angle_beta   90.00
_cell.angle_gamma   90.00
#
_symmetry.space_group_name_H-M   'P 1'
#
loop_
_entity.id
_entity.type
_entity.pdbx_description
1 polymer ?
#
loop_
_entity_poly.entity_id
_entity_poly.type
_entity_poly.pdbx_seq_one_letter_code
_entity_poly.pdbx_strand_id
1 'polypeptide(L)'
;MIKNRIHKITLEEVSKIERQAKSEHGYIVKIDGKELATYNQYMLILAEKFVFKQDVENNVDAFLDWMRDFNNLQSKGYLSFNLIIFNWRLIFKGDKKIQEELIDDLEFIIDFWENEVEHVVVGGKKSSFQVYLVEQENVSKNLFTRSFLNDK
;
A
#
# COMPACT_ATOMS: atom_id res chain seq x y z
N MET A 1 -4.62 20.74 6.63
CA MET A 1 -5.51 19.57 6.78
C MET A 1 -4.81 18.40 6.12
N ILE A 2 -4.54 17.33 6.86
CA ILE A 2 -4.00 16.08 6.28
C ILE A 2 -5.09 15.49 5.39
N LYS A 3 -4.72 14.97 4.22
CA LYS A 3 -5.63 14.26 3.34
C LYS A 3 -4.98 12.98 2.84
N ASN A 4 -5.47 11.85 3.32
CA ASN A 4 -5.01 10.53 2.98
C ASN A 4 -5.77 10.02 1.76
N ARG A 5 -5.06 9.30 0.88
CA ARG A 5 -5.63 8.79 -0.36
C ARG A 5 -4.94 7.51 -0.80
N ILE A 6 -5.70 6.72 -1.55
CA ILE A 6 -5.19 5.66 -2.40
C ILE A 6 -4.96 6.24 -3.80
N HIS A 7 -3.73 6.12 -4.30
CA HIS A 7 -3.32 6.62 -5.60
C HIS A 7 -3.04 5.45 -6.53
N LYS A 8 -3.54 5.50 -7.76
CA LYS A 8 -3.07 4.63 -8.84
C LYS A 8 -1.97 5.36 -9.60
N ILE A 9 -0.80 4.75 -9.69
CA ILE A 9 0.39 5.39 -10.26
C ILE A 9 1.14 4.44 -11.20
N THR A 10 2.04 5.02 -11.99
CA THR A 10 3.00 4.30 -12.82
C THR A 10 4.31 4.05 -12.07
N LEU A 11 5.13 3.14 -12.60
CA LEU A 11 6.47 2.86 -12.05
C LEU A 11 7.40 4.09 -12.08
N GLU A 12 7.25 4.96 -13.07
CA GLU A 12 8.08 6.16 -13.24
C GLU A 12 7.88 7.17 -12.09
N GLU A 13 6.65 7.28 -11.60
CA GLU A 13 6.27 8.20 -10.53
C GLU A 13 6.80 7.76 -9.15
N VAL A 14 7.04 6.46 -8.95
CA VAL A 14 7.49 5.88 -7.68
C VAL A 14 8.75 6.57 -7.14
N SER A 15 9.73 6.82 -8.01
CA SER A 15 11.01 7.42 -7.58
C SER A 15 10.82 8.83 -7.00
N LYS A 16 9.84 9.59 -7.52
CA LYS A 16 9.50 10.93 -7.06
C LYS A 16 8.81 10.86 -5.69
N ILE A 17 7.86 9.96 -5.55
CA ILE A 17 7.12 9.71 -4.30
C ILE A 17 8.08 9.31 -3.18
N GLU A 18 9.01 8.39 -3.46
CA GLU A 18 9.98 7.95 -2.45
C GLU A 18 10.92 9.07 -2.00
N ARG A 19 11.37 9.93 -2.92
CA ARG A 19 12.20 11.10 -2.58
C ARG A 19 11.44 12.07 -1.69
N GLN A 20 10.18 12.35 -2.04
CA GLN A 20 9.32 13.24 -1.26
C GLN A 20 9.09 12.66 0.15
N ALA A 21 8.62 11.41 0.25
CA ALA A 21 8.36 10.76 1.52
C ALA A 21 9.61 10.76 2.43
N LYS A 22 10.81 10.47 1.89
CA LYS A 22 12.06 10.56 2.67
C LYS A 22 12.35 11.98 3.17
N SER A 23 12.16 13.00 2.33
CA SER A 23 12.38 14.39 2.73
C SER A 23 11.42 14.86 3.83
N GLU A 24 10.25 14.23 3.91
CA GLU A 24 9.21 14.50 4.91
C GLU A 24 9.33 13.58 6.14
N HIS A 25 10.44 12.86 6.32
CA HIS A 25 10.63 11.87 7.38
C HIS A 25 9.53 10.79 7.39
N GLY A 26 9.10 10.37 6.20
CA GLY A 26 8.10 9.35 5.99
C GLY A 26 8.68 7.94 6.08
N TYR A 27 7.93 7.06 6.73
CA TYR A 27 8.17 5.63 6.70
C TYR A 27 7.59 5.05 5.40
N ILE A 28 8.40 4.28 4.67
CA ILE A 28 8.03 3.71 3.38
C ILE A 28 8.03 2.20 3.48
N VAL A 29 6.88 1.60 3.22
CA VAL A 29 6.69 0.15 3.08
C VAL A 29 6.49 -0.17 1.61
N LYS A 30 7.22 -1.16 1.13
CA LYS A 30 7.13 -1.64 -0.26
C LYS A 30 6.82 -3.13 -0.25
N ILE A 31 5.83 -3.53 -1.03
CA ILE A 31 5.43 -4.93 -1.25
C ILE A 31 5.20 -5.18 -2.73
N ASP A 32 5.45 -6.40 -3.19
CA ASP A 32 5.21 -6.81 -4.59
C ASP A 32 3.96 -7.70 -4.66
N GLY A 33 2.94 -7.26 -5.39
CA GLY A 33 1.71 -8.01 -5.62
C GLY A 33 1.89 -9.40 -6.23
N LYS A 34 3.03 -9.67 -6.89
CA LYS A 34 3.38 -11.02 -7.38
C LYS A 34 3.61 -12.03 -6.26
N GLU A 35 4.02 -11.56 -5.08
CA GLU A 35 4.27 -12.39 -3.90
C GLU A 35 2.99 -12.58 -3.05
N LEU A 36 1.91 -11.88 -3.41
CA LEU A 36 0.67 -11.79 -2.64
C LEU A 36 -0.44 -12.60 -3.32
N ALA A 37 -0.35 -13.92 -3.25
CA ALA A 37 -1.34 -14.81 -3.83
C ALA A 37 -2.63 -14.91 -2.99
N THR A 38 -2.58 -14.60 -1.69
CA THR A 38 -3.73 -14.64 -0.76
C THR A 38 -3.75 -13.43 0.17
N TYR A 39 -4.94 -13.11 0.69
CA TYR A 39 -5.10 -12.04 1.68
C TYR A 39 -4.27 -12.29 2.94
N ASN A 40 -4.17 -13.55 3.39
CA ASN A 40 -3.33 -13.91 4.53
C ASN A 40 -1.84 -13.59 4.29
N GLN A 41 -1.30 -13.81 3.09
CA GLN A 41 0.08 -13.43 2.77
C GLN A 41 0.29 -11.92 2.84
N TYR A 42 -0.70 -11.13 2.37
CA TYR A 42 -0.68 -9.68 2.50
C TYR A 42 -0.63 -9.24 3.97
N MET A 43 -1.49 -9.80 4.83
CA MET A 43 -1.50 -9.50 6.26
C MET A 43 -0.17 -9.84 6.93
N LEU A 44 0.36 -11.04 6.68
CA LEU A 44 1.62 -11.50 7.30
C LEU A 44 2.82 -10.64 6.86
N ILE A 45 2.92 -10.28 5.57
CA ILE A 45 4.01 -9.43 5.07
C ILE A 45 3.95 -8.02 5.68
N LEU A 46 2.75 -7.44 5.79
CA LEU A 46 2.62 -6.14 6.44
C LEU A 46 2.88 -6.22 7.93
N ALA A 47 2.41 -7.25 8.62
CA ALA A 47 2.69 -7.47 10.03
C ALA A 47 4.19 -7.57 10.31
N GLU A 48 4.94 -8.26 9.45
CA GLU A 48 6.40 -8.33 9.55
C GLU A 48 7.04 -6.94 9.36
N LYS A 49 6.68 -6.24 8.28
CA LYS A 49 7.29 -4.94 7.94
C LYS A 49 6.98 -3.86 8.98
N PHE A 50 5.77 -3.88 9.52
CA PHE A 50 5.35 -2.96 10.57
C PHE A 50 5.70 -3.45 11.98
N VAL A 51 6.27 -4.67 12.11
CA VAL A 51 6.76 -5.27 13.36
C VAL A 51 5.63 -5.43 14.39
N PHE A 52 4.52 -6.03 13.98
CA PHE A 52 3.44 -6.43 14.90
C PHE A 52 3.93 -7.56 15.81
N LYS A 53 3.58 -7.47 17.10
CA LYS A 53 4.01 -8.45 18.12
C LYS A 53 3.09 -9.66 18.25
N GLN A 54 2.03 -9.74 17.44
CA GLN A 54 0.97 -10.75 17.58
C GLN A 54 0.63 -11.45 16.27
N ASP A 55 -0.04 -12.59 16.42
CA ASP A 55 -0.51 -13.45 15.35
C ASP A 55 -1.75 -12.86 14.69
N VAL A 56 -1.59 -12.30 13.49
CA VAL A 56 -2.70 -11.78 12.66
C VAL A 56 -3.16 -12.81 11.63
N GLU A 57 -2.61 -14.03 11.68
CA GLU A 57 -2.87 -15.05 10.68
C GLU A 57 -4.37 -15.37 10.59
N ASN A 58 -4.94 -15.24 9.40
CA ASN A 58 -6.36 -15.45 9.10
C ASN A 58 -7.34 -14.63 9.97
N ASN A 59 -6.89 -13.51 10.57
CA ASN A 59 -7.73 -12.63 11.38
C ASN A 59 -7.64 -11.19 10.87
N VAL A 60 -8.55 -10.86 9.94
CA VAL A 60 -8.61 -9.53 9.31
C VAL A 60 -8.90 -8.44 10.33
N ASP A 61 -9.84 -8.66 11.26
CA ASP A 61 -10.18 -7.66 12.28
C ASP A 61 -8.97 -7.31 13.15
N ALA A 62 -8.23 -8.33 13.61
CA ALA A 62 -7.01 -8.10 14.37
C ALA A 62 -5.94 -7.38 13.55
N PHE A 63 -5.79 -7.71 12.27
CA PHE A 63 -4.89 -7.01 11.36
C PHE A 63 -5.25 -5.52 11.22
N LEU A 64 -6.54 -5.21 11.00
CA LEU A 64 -7.03 -3.84 10.87
C LEU A 64 -6.85 -3.04 12.17
N ASP A 65 -7.07 -3.68 13.31
CA ASP A 65 -6.80 -3.06 14.62
C ASP A 65 -5.32 -2.71 14.78
N TRP A 66 -4.41 -3.62 14.40
CA TRP A 66 -2.97 -3.35 14.46
C TRP A 66 -2.51 -2.23 13.53
N MET A 67 -3.10 -2.14 12.33
CA MET A 67 -2.82 -1.05 11.39
C MET A 67 -3.29 0.32 11.91
N ARG A 68 -4.24 0.35 12.85
CA ARG A 68 -4.79 1.56 13.49
C ARG A 68 -4.17 1.86 14.85
N ASP A 69 -3.67 0.86 15.59
CA ASP A 69 -2.93 1.06 16.85
C ASP A 69 -1.44 1.37 16.61
N PHE A 70 -1.10 1.89 15.44
CA PHE A 70 0.26 1.96 14.93
C PHE A 70 1.10 3.15 15.48
N ASN A 71 1.02 3.36 16.79
CA ASN A 71 1.70 4.45 17.52
C ASN A 71 3.24 4.27 17.58
N ASN A 72 3.75 3.07 17.32
CA ASN A 72 5.17 2.72 17.45
C ASN A 72 6.08 3.37 16.40
N LEU A 73 5.55 3.91 15.30
CA LEU A 73 6.39 4.62 14.33
C LEU A 73 6.47 6.12 14.57
N GLN A 74 5.42 6.73 15.10
CA GLN A 74 5.49 8.12 15.57
C GLN A 74 6.54 8.25 16.68
N SER A 75 6.62 7.26 17.59
CA SER A 75 7.65 7.22 18.64
C SER A 75 9.08 7.04 18.08
N LYS A 76 9.22 6.49 16.87
CA LYS A 76 10.49 6.40 16.11
C LYS A 76 10.78 7.66 15.28
N GLY A 77 9.95 8.69 15.36
CA GLY A 77 10.16 9.98 14.70
C GLY A 77 9.66 10.06 13.25
N TYR A 78 8.93 9.06 12.77
CA TYR A 78 8.31 9.14 11.44
C TYR A 78 7.06 10.03 11.48
N LEU A 79 6.92 10.90 10.47
CA LEU A 79 5.85 11.90 10.37
C LEU A 79 4.75 11.52 9.37
N SER A 80 5.03 10.55 8.50
CA SER A 80 4.07 10.03 7.51
C SER A 80 4.32 8.56 7.20
N PHE A 81 3.29 7.89 6.70
CA PHE A 81 3.31 6.50 6.28
C PHE A 81 3.00 6.41 4.79
N ASN A 82 3.77 5.60 4.08
CA ASN A 82 3.63 5.42 2.64
C ASN A 82 3.69 3.92 2.33
N LEU A 83 2.57 3.34 1.94
CA LEU A 83 2.48 1.96 1.47
C LEU A 83 2.52 1.94 -0.06
N ILE A 84 3.52 1.30 -0.65
CA ILE A 84 3.68 1.16 -2.10
C ILE A 84 3.50 -0.32 -2.46
N ILE A 85 2.45 -0.62 -3.23
CA ILE A 85 2.10 -1.96 -3.69
C ILE A 85 2.45 -2.06 -5.18
N PHE A 86 3.55 -2.74 -5.49
CA PHE A 86 3.96 -2.99 -6.87
C PHE A 86 3.08 -4.05 -7.52
N ASN A 87 2.98 -4.01 -8.85
CA ASN A 87 2.26 -5.01 -9.63
C ASN A 87 0.82 -5.22 -9.13
N TRP A 88 0.12 -4.13 -8.78
CA TRP A 88 -1.20 -4.16 -8.14
C TRP A 88 -2.17 -5.11 -8.84
N ARG A 89 -2.22 -5.08 -10.18
CA ARG A 89 -3.13 -5.94 -10.96
C ARG A 89 -2.91 -7.45 -10.77
N LEU A 90 -1.75 -7.86 -10.26
CA LEU A 90 -1.39 -9.26 -10.03
C LEU A 90 -1.67 -9.72 -8.61
N ILE A 91 -1.99 -8.82 -7.68
CA ILE A 91 -2.34 -9.18 -6.31
C ILE A 91 -3.54 -10.13 -6.32
N PHE A 92 -3.51 -11.11 -5.43
CA PHE A 92 -4.52 -12.16 -5.30
C PHE A 92 -4.81 -12.87 -6.62
N LYS A 93 -3.76 -13.08 -7.42
CA LYS A 93 -3.83 -13.70 -8.77
C LYS A 93 -4.74 -12.93 -9.73
N GLY A 94 -4.94 -11.63 -9.50
CA GLY A 94 -5.82 -10.78 -10.29
C GLY A 94 -7.30 -10.90 -9.93
N ASP A 95 -7.64 -11.47 -8.77
CA ASP A 95 -9.02 -11.50 -8.29
C ASP A 95 -9.51 -10.09 -7.92
N LYS A 96 -10.40 -9.55 -8.75
CA LYS A 96 -10.93 -8.20 -8.59
C LYS A 96 -11.79 -8.04 -7.34
N LYS A 97 -12.50 -9.07 -6.92
CA LYS A 97 -13.39 -8.98 -5.77
C LYS A 97 -12.55 -8.80 -4.50
N ILE A 98 -11.50 -9.60 -4.35
CA ILE A 98 -10.60 -9.49 -3.20
C ILE A 98 -9.79 -8.18 -3.26
N GLN A 99 -9.47 -7.68 -4.47
CA GLN A 99 -8.87 -6.36 -4.63
C GLN A 99 -9.78 -5.22 -4.16
N GLU A 100 -11.09 -5.30 -4.45
CA GLU A 100 -12.09 -4.34 -3.98
C GLU A 100 -12.22 -4.41 -2.45
N GLU A 101 -12.33 -5.60 -1.87
CA GLU A 101 -12.34 -5.81 -0.41
C GLU A 101 -11.09 -5.19 0.26
N LEU A 102 -9.90 -5.39 -0.32
CA LEU A 102 -8.67 -4.77 0.17
C LEU A 102 -8.68 -3.23 0.04
N ILE A 103 -9.30 -2.68 -1.01
CA ILE A 103 -9.42 -1.23 -1.15
C ILE A 103 -10.28 -0.67 -0.01
N ASP A 104 -11.41 -1.31 0.29
CA ASP A 104 -12.30 -0.89 1.39
C ASP A 104 -11.56 -0.91 2.74
N ASP A 105 -10.77 -1.96 2.99
CA ASP A 105 -9.93 -2.08 4.20
C ASP A 105 -8.86 -0.98 4.27
N LEU A 106 -8.22 -0.66 3.15
CA LEU A 106 -7.23 0.42 3.08
C LEU A 106 -7.88 1.78 3.29
N GLU A 107 -9.08 2.02 2.72
CA GLU A 107 -9.86 3.24 2.93
C GLU A 107 -10.22 3.43 4.41
N PHE A 108 -10.65 2.35 5.06
CA PHE A 108 -10.92 2.33 6.50
C PHE A 108 -9.69 2.69 7.34
N ILE A 109 -8.53 2.12 7.02
CA ILE A 109 -7.26 2.44 7.72
C ILE A 109 -6.89 3.91 7.52
N ILE A 110 -6.93 4.43 6.29
CA ILE A 110 -6.48 5.79 6.02
C ILE A 110 -7.42 6.85 6.59
N ASP A 111 -8.73 6.57 6.64
CA ASP A 111 -9.73 7.46 7.23
C ASP A 111 -9.56 7.54 8.75
N PHE A 112 -9.25 6.42 9.41
CA PHE A 112 -8.91 6.42 10.84
C PHE A 112 -7.77 7.40 11.15
N TRP A 113 -6.67 7.35 10.37
CA TRP A 113 -5.51 8.23 10.57
C TRP A 113 -5.78 9.69 10.19
N GLU A 114 -6.76 9.95 9.32
CA GLU A 114 -7.16 11.30 8.92
C GLU A 114 -8.14 11.93 9.92
N ASN A 115 -9.09 11.15 10.46
CA ASN A 115 -10.30 11.67 11.08
C ASN A 115 -10.56 11.13 12.49
N GLU A 116 -10.33 9.85 12.75
CA GLU A 116 -10.79 9.21 14.00
C GLU A 116 -9.76 9.23 15.12
N VAL A 117 -8.46 9.13 14.78
CA VAL A 117 -7.39 8.86 15.76
C VAL A 117 -7.34 9.86 16.93
N GLU A 118 -7.64 11.13 16.70
CA GLU A 118 -7.65 12.17 17.75
C GLU A 118 -8.82 12.05 18.74
N HIS A 119 -9.88 11.33 18.35
CA HIS A 119 -11.10 11.17 19.13
C HIS A 119 -11.13 9.84 19.90
N VAL A 120 -10.48 8.81 19.37
CA VAL A 120 -10.58 7.44 19.90
C VAL A 120 -9.28 6.92 20.52
N VAL A 121 -8.15 7.59 20.29
CA VAL A 121 -6.85 7.24 20.90
C VAL A 121 -6.37 8.37 21.81
N VAL A 122 -6.08 8.05 23.07
CA VAL A 122 -5.55 9.02 24.03
C VAL A 122 -4.19 9.53 23.56
N GLY A 123 -4.12 10.84 23.28
CA GLY A 123 -2.90 11.46 22.73
C GLY A 123 -2.64 11.13 21.25
N GLY A 124 -3.60 10.50 20.58
CA GLY A 124 -3.57 10.23 19.15
C GLY A 124 -3.45 11.52 18.35
N LYS A 125 -2.73 11.45 17.23
CA LYS A 125 -2.52 12.58 16.32
C LYS A 125 -2.78 12.14 14.90
N LYS A 126 -3.49 12.97 14.15
CA LYS A 126 -3.67 12.76 12.71
C LYS A 126 -2.33 12.56 12.03
N SER A 127 -2.29 11.60 11.10
CA SER A 127 -1.08 11.22 10.39
C SER A 127 -1.37 11.06 8.91
N SER A 128 -0.39 11.46 8.08
CA SER A 128 -0.44 11.16 6.67
C SER A 128 -0.22 9.66 6.48
N PHE A 129 -1.18 8.97 5.87
CA PHE A 129 -1.05 7.59 5.43
C PHE A 129 -1.45 7.54 3.94
N GLN A 130 -0.45 7.46 3.07
CA GLN A 130 -0.66 7.41 1.63
C GLN A 130 -0.47 5.98 1.12
N VAL A 131 -1.37 5.53 0.24
CA VAL A 131 -1.25 4.22 -0.41
C VAL A 131 -1.06 4.43 -1.90
N TYR A 132 -0.09 3.75 -2.49
CA TYR A 132 0.25 3.84 -3.90
C TYR A 132 0.15 2.47 -4.55
N LEU A 133 -0.83 2.30 -5.42
CA LEU A 133 -1.06 1.11 -6.22
C LEU A 133 -0.32 1.28 -7.55
N VAL A 134 0.81 0.60 -7.70
CA VAL A 134 1.64 0.73 -8.90
C VAL A 134 1.14 -0.24 -9.96
N GLU A 135 0.64 0.32 -11.05
CA GLU A 135 0.32 -0.45 -12.24
C GLU A 135 1.59 -0.61 -13.08
N GLN A 136 1.86 -1.83 -13.56
CA GLN A 136 2.70 -1.96 -14.75
C GLN A 136 1.88 -1.41 -15.90
N GLU A 137 2.34 -0.32 -16.51
CA GLU A 137 1.92 -0.04 -17.87
C GLU A 137 2.24 -1.29 -18.69
N ASN A 138 1.23 -1.84 -19.35
CA ASN A 138 1.50 -2.72 -20.46
C ASN A 138 2.28 -1.88 -21.45
N VAL A 139 3.61 -2.06 -21.50
CA VAL A 139 4.38 -1.81 -22.71
C VAL A 139 3.76 -2.73 -23.77
N SER A 140 2.70 -2.21 -24.36
CA SER A 140 1.77 -2.96 -25.16
C SER A 140 2.53 -3.40 -26.38
N LYS A 141 2.73 -4.72 -26.52
CA LYS A 141 2.32 -5.58 -27.66
C LYS A 141 2.24 -5.00 -29.09
N ASN A 142 2.84 -3.84 -29.38
CA ASN A 142 2.81 -3.12 -30.65
C ASN A 142 4.18 -3.00 -31.31
N LEU A 143 5.22 -3.66 -30.79
CA LEU A 143 6.57 -3.66 -31.37
C LEU A 143 6.97 -4.98 -32.08
N PHE A 144 6.08 -5.97 -32.18
CA PHE A 144 6.41 -7.27 -32.81
C PHE A 144 5.54 -7.71 -34.00
N THR A 145 4.72 -6.83 -34.58
CA THR A 145 3.91 -7.15 -35.79
C THR A 145 4.17 -6.21 -36.97
N ARG A 146 5.32 -5.53 -37.02
CA ARG A 146 5.76 -4.77 -38.21
C ARG A 146 7.26 -4.92 -38.48
N SER A 147 7.68 -6.13 -38.84
CA SER A 147 8.76 -6.39 -39.80
C SER A 147 8.76 -7.90 -40.07
N PHE A 148 9.17 -8.32 -41.27
CA PHE A 148 9.11 -9.70 -41.80
C PHE A 148 7.80 -10.12 -42.50
N LEU A 149 7.17 -9.18 -43.21
CA LEU A 149 6.56 -9.50 -44.51
C LEU A 149 6.95 -8.40 -45.49
N ASN A 150 8.17 -8.54 -46.01
CA ASN A 150 8.67 -8.05 -47.28
C ASN A 150 10.19 -8.18 -47.22
N ASP A 151 10.70 -9.29 -47.72
CA ASP A 151 11.53 -9.24 -48.92
C ASP A 151 11.47 -10.61 -49.59
N LYS A 152 11.26 -10.55 -50.91
CA LYS A 152 11.19 -11.67 -51.83
C LYS A 152 12.58 -12.26 -52.08
#